data_AF-A0A165PA98-F1
#
_entry.id   AF-A0A165PA98-F1
#
_cell.length_a   1.000
_cell.length_b   1.000
_cell.length_c   1.000
_cell.angle_alpha   90.00
_cell.angle_beta   90.00
_cell.angle_gamma   90.00
#
_symmetry.space_group_name_H-M   'P 1'
#
loop_
_entity.id
_entity.type
_entity.pdbx_description
1 polymer ?
#
loop_
_entity_poly.entity_id
_entity_poly.type
_entity_poly.pdbx_seq_one_letter_code
_entity_poly.pdbx_strand_id
1 'polypeptide(L)'
;MRRRSKVIGSVVALAVLIAAGIVIGVVVSKHKSSSSSSSSKTTSGNSTTGYAVGPYGVVKQTNPNDPSTFIKDSALKQSFYGLAYTPDNSQLPNCGNSLAAVIEDIQLISQLTTRLRLYGADCNQSALVLEAIKQTKVNVTAWLAVYNVPTNATAYEEQRDKVLDAIKTYGTDHVGGVSVGNEFILDYMGANGGGTDPNDAVGDAGATLLISNITDMKTQLSSLGYSIPVGTSDAGAYFNDKVLESVDFALSNVHSWFANVSIDQAASWTYTFFEDDNVDVAKNLSNKPDFAIGETGWPTNSTTEAAMSDGPSIASEDNLQTFMNDFVCGSNQNGTEYFFFEFADEEWQRIEFGGVEGYWGLFHDNRTLKGITIPDC
;
A
#
# COMPACT_ATOMS: atom_id res chain seq x y z
N MET A 1 37.49 -2.45 -30.99
CA MET A 1 36.02 -2.59 -31.15
C MET A 1 35.41 -3.93 -30.67
N ARG A 2 36.12 -4.82 -29.94
CA ARG A 2 35.64 -6.17 -29.57
C ARG A 2 35.33 -6.42 -28.07
N ARG A 3 35.46 -5.39 -27.21
CA ARG A 3 35.23 -5.53 -25.75
C ARG A 3 33.86 -5.02 -25.27
N ARG A 4 33.16 -4.16 -26.03
CA ARG A 4 31.84 -3.62 -25.65
C ARG A 4 30.66 -4.55 -25.99
N SER A 5 30.79 -5.43 -26.99
CA SER A 5 29.72 -6.35 -27.37
C SER A 5 29.55 -7.56 -26.43
N LYS A 6 30.61 -7.94 -25.69
CA LYS A 6 30.53 -9.05 -24.71
C LYS A 6 29.85 -8.65 -23.41
N VAL A 7 30.02 -7.41 -22.96
CA VAL A 7 29.40 -6.90 -21.73
C VAL A 7 27.89 -6.70 -21.90
N ILE A 8 27.46 -6.18 -23.06
CA ILE A 8 26.03 -6.02 -23.38
C ILE A 8 25.35 -7.39 -23.53
N GLY A 9 26.02 -8.37 -24.16
CA GLY A 9 25.49 -9.73 -24.27
C GLY A 9 25.33 -10.44 -22.91
N SER A 10 26.23 -10.19 -21.96
CA SER A 10 26.16 -10.78 -20.61
C SER A 10 25.08 -10.14 -19.72
N VAL A 11 24.85 -8.83 -19.83
CA VAL A 11 23.79 -8.14 -19.07
C VAL A 11 22.40 -8.51 -19.60
N VAL A 12 22.23 -8.58 -20.92
CA VAL A 12 20.96 -9.03 -21.53
C VAL A 12 20.69 -10.50 -21.21
N ALA A 13 21.72 -11.37 -21.23
CA ALA A 13 21.56 -12.77 -20.85
C ALA A 13 21.20 -12.93 -19.35
N LEU A 14 21.78 -12.13 -18.46
CA LEU A 14 21.48 -12.16 -17.03
C LEU A 14 20.06 -11.66 -16.73
N ALA A 15 19.62 -10.58 -17.39
CA ALA A 15 18.24 -10.08 -17.28
C ALA A 15 17.21 -11.09 -17.81
N VAL A 16 17.50 -11.78 -18.92
CA VAL A 16 16.64 -12.85 -19.45
C VAL A 16 16.61 -14.06 -18.51
N LEU A 17 17.72 -14.40 -17.84
CA LEU A 17 17.78 -15.50 -16.88
C LEU A 17 17.05 -15.17 -15.56
N ILE A 18 17.07 -13.91 -15.12
CA ILE A 18 16.30 -13.45 -13.94
C ILE A 18 14.81 -13.40 -14.27
N ALA A 19 14.42 -12.83 -15.42
CA ALA A 19 13.03 -12.83 -15.89
C ALA A 19 12.50 -14.26 -16.09
N ALA A 20 13.32 -15.16 -16.65
CA ALA A 20 13.00 -16.58 -16.74
C ALA A 20 12.93 -17.24 -15.35
N GLY A 21 13.79 -16.86 -14.40
CA GLY A 21 13.75 -17.33 -13.01
C GLY A 21 12.47 -16.93 -12.28
N ILE A 22 11.97 -15.72 -12.51
CA ILE A 22 10.70 -15.22 -11.96
C ILE A 22 9.51 -15.94 -12.62
N VAL A 23 9.49 -16.08 -13.95
CA VAL A 23 8.44 -16.82 -14.67
C VAL A 23 8.45 -18.30 -14.29
N ILE A 24 9.62 -18.92 -14.14
CA ILE A 24 9.76 -20.32 -13.72
C ILE A 24 9.41 -20.48 -12.23
N GLY A 25 9.73 -19.52 -11.35
CA GLY A 25 9.28 -19.51 -9.96
C GLY A 25 7.74 -19.47 -9.84
N VAL A 26 7.10 -18.66 -10.67
CA VAL A 26 5.63 -18.56 -10.76
C VAL A 26 5.00 -19.82 -11.39
N VAL A 27 5.67 -20.48 -12.35
CA VAL A 27 5.17 -21.71 -13.01
C VAL A 27 5.47 -22.98 -12.21
N VAL A 28 6.59 -23.07 -11.48
CA VAL A 28 6.96 -24.27 -10.69
C VAL A 28 6.10 -24.41 -9.42
N SER A 29 5.53 -23.33 -8.90
CA SER A 29 4.47 -23.41 -7.89
C SER A 29 3.21 -24.14 -8.37
N LYS A 30 3.05 -24.42 -9.67
CA LYS A 30 1.96 -25.28 -10.20
C LYS A 30 2.24 -26.78 -10.13
N HIS A 31 3.44 -27.24 -9.74
CA HIS A 31 3.79 -28.68 -9.88
C HIS A 31 4.43 -29.38 -8.67
N LYS A 32 4.26 -28.88 -7.44
CA LYS A 32 4.54 -29.68 -6.24
C LYS A 32 3.34 -29.75 -5.29
N SER A 33 2.31 -30.47 -5.71
CA SER A 33 1.38 -31.12 -4.78
C SER A 33 1.75 -32.61 -4.67
N SER A 34 2.51 -32.94 -3.63
CA SER A 34 2.62 -34.34 -3.20
C SER A 34 1.31 -34.74 -2.53
N SER A 35 0.61 -35.69 -3.15
CA SER A 35 -0.62 -36.30 -2.65
C SER A 35 -0.42 -36.92 -1.27
N SER A 36 -1.09 -36.39 -0.25
CA SER A 36 -1.48 -37.17 0.93
C SER A 36 -3.01 -37.23 0.94
N SER A 37 -3.52 -38.45 0.77
CA SER A 37 -4.95 -38.75 0.77
C SER A 37 -5.49 -38.65 2.19
N SER A 38 -6.16 -37.56 2.52
CA SER A 38 -7.08 -37.51 3.65
C SER A 38 -8.51 -37.61 3.11
N SER A 39 -9.18 -38.69 3.48
CA SER A 39 -10.58 -38.95 3.15
C SER A 39 -11.48 -37.97 3.91
N SER A 40 -11.87 -36.87 3.27
CA SER A 40 -12.95 -36.02 3.75
C SER A 40 -14.29 -36.53 3.22
N LYS A 41 -15.20 -36.78 4.16
CA LYS A 41 -16.58 -37.18 3.90
C LYS A 41 -17.24 -36.15 2.99
N THR A 42 -17.66 -36.59 1.82
CA THR A 42 -18.60 -35.89 0.94
C THR A 42 -19.92 -35.73 1.66
N THR A 43 -20.18 -34.52 2.15
CA THR A 43 -21.55 -34.07 2.40
C THR A 43 -22.00 -33.40 1.11
N SER A 44 -22.78 -34.12 0.32
CA SER A 44 -23.51 -33.59 -0.83
C SER A 44 -24.51 -32.53 -0.37
N GLY A 45 -24.23 -31.27 -0.70
CA GLY A 45 -25.12 -30.13 -0.52
C GLY A 45 -25.05 -29.20 -1.73
N ASN A 46 -26.08 -29.28 -2.56
CA ASN A 46 -26.48 -28.45 -3.71
C ASN A 46 -25.65 -27.20 -4.08
N SER A 47 -25.23 -27.19 -5.35
CA SER A 47 -24.84 -26.06 -6.21
C SER A 47 -25.72 -24.80 -6.04
N THR A 48 -25.30 -23.54 -6.22
CA THR A 48 -24.58 -22.87 -7.34
C THR A 48 -24.48 -21.38 -6.92
N THR A 49 -23.40 -20.63 -7.00
CA THR A 49 -22.57 -20.40 -8.19
C THR A 49 -21.14 -20.02 -7.76
N GLY A 50 -20.14 -20.71 -8.30
CA GLY A 50 -18.73 -20.31 -8.24
C GLY A 50 -17.83 -21.15 -7.32
N TYR A 51 -16.54 -21.12 -7.64
CA TYR A 51 -15.45 -21.80 -6.95
C TYR A 51 -14.74 -20.80 -6.03
N ALA A 52 -14.46 -21.19 -4.78
CA ALA A 52 -13.66 -20.37 -3.87
C ALA A 52 -12.25 -20.14 -4.44
N VAL A 53 -11.70 -18.96 -4.19
CA VAL A 53 -10.41 -18.49 -4.71
C VAL A 53 -9.45 -18.27 -3.55
N GLY A 54 -8.16 -18.41 -3.80
CA GLY A 54 -7.13 -18.00 -2.85
C GLY A 54 -7.12 -18.81 -1.54
N PRO A 55 -6.26 -18.41 -0.59
CA PRO A 55 -6.15 -19.07 0.70
C PRO A 55 -7.27 -18.70 1.68
N TYR A 56 -7.95 -17.56 1.49
CA TYR A 56 -9.01 -17.12 2.41
C TYR A 56 -10.38 -17.70 2.00
N GLY A 57 -10.61 -17.89 0.70
CA GLY A 57 -11.80 -18.55 0.18
C GLY A 57 -13.08 -17.72 0.29
N VAL A 58 -12.95 -16.40 0.48
CA VAL A 58 -14.04 -15.44 0.61
C VAL A 58 -14.56 -15.06 -0.79
N VAL A 59 -13.67 -14.93 -1.77
CA VAL A 59 -14.06 -14.64 -3.16
C VAL A 59 -14.47 -15.92 -3.89
N LYS A 60 -15.51 -15.80 -4.72
CA LYS A 60 -15.95 -16.88 -5.62
C LYS A 60 -15.73 -16.49 -7.08
N GLN A 61 -15.40 -17.46 -7.93
CA GLN A 61 -15.25 -17.29 -9.38
C GLN A 61 -16.13 -18.25 -10.16
N THR A 62 -16.68 -17.82 -11.30
CA THR A 62 -17.42 -18.74 -12.19
C THR A 62 -16.52 -19.74 -12.92
N ASN A 63 -15.27 -19.36 -13.20
CA ASN A 63 -14.23 -20.24 -13.74
C ASN A 63 -13.04 -20.30 -12.76
N PRO A 64 -12.68 -21.48 -12.22
CA PRO A 64 -11.61 -21.60 -11.23
C PRO A 64 -10.21 -21.31 -11.82
N ASN A 65 -10.08 -21.28 -13.15
CA ASN A 65 -8.82 -21.02 -13.85
C ASN A 65 -8.73 -19.62 -14.45
N ASP A 66 -9.74 -18.76 -14.25
CA ASP A 66 -9.75 -17.39 -14.76
C ASP A 66 -10.08 -16.40 -13.63
N PRO A 67 -9.06 -15.77 -13.02
CA PRO A 67 -9.23 -14.78 -11.96
C PRO A 67 -10.08 -13.58 -12.34
N SER A 68 -10.30 -13.31 -13.63
CA SER A 68 -11.17 -12.21 -14.08
C SER A 68 -12.67 -12.52 -13.98
N THR A 69 -13.04 -13.77 -13.62
CA THR A 69 -14.44 -14.22 -13.55
C THR A 69 -15.02 -14.25 -12.14
N PHE A 70 -14.45 -13.45 -11.24
CA PHE A 70 -14.92 -13.34 -9.86
C PHE A 70 -16.33 -12.76 -9.79
N ILE A 71 -17.09 -13.27 -8.84
CA ILE A 71 -18.47 -12.87 -8.58
C ILE A 71 -18.39 -11.67 -7.64
N LYS A 72 -18.96 -10.55 -8.07
CA LYS A 72 -19.00 -9.34 -7.27
C LYS A 72 -19.86 -9.53 -6.03
N ASP A 73 -19.40 -8.97 -4.92
CA ASP A 73 -20.15 -8.89 -3.67
C ASP A 73 -20.99 -7.60 -3.67
N SER A 74 -22.30 -7.75 -3.46
CA SER A 74 -23.23 -6.62 -3.41
C SER A 74 -23.01 -5.66 -2.24
N ALA A 75 -22.26 -6.08 -1.22
CA ALA A 75 -21.88 -5.23 -0.10
C ALA A 75 -20.72 -4.27 -0.44
N LEU A 76 -19.95 -4.56 -1.49
CA LEU A 76 -18.78 -3.77 -1.88
C LEU A 76 -19.15 -2.79 -2.99
N LYS A 77 -18.77 -1.52 -2.78
CA LYS A 77 -19.03 -0.40 -3.69
C LYS A 77 -17.77 0.40 -3.89
N GLN A 78 -17.53 0.87 -5.12
CA GLN A 78 -16.33 1.61 -5.47
C GLN A 78 -16.39 3.06 -4.96
N SER A 79 -16.38 3.20 -3.63
CA SER A 79 -16.63 4.48 -2.94
C SER A 79 -15.39 5.11 -2.35
N PHE A 80 -14.25 4.43 -2.33
CA PHE A 80 -13.01 5.01 -1.82
C PHE A 80 -12.18 5.59 -2.98
N TYR A 81 -11.57 6.77 -2.79
CA TYR A 81 -10.61 7.31 -3.76
C TYR A 81 -9.49 6.30 -4.04
N GLY A 82 -8.88 5.78 -2.96
CA GLY A 82 -7.89 4.72 -2.95
C GLY A 82 -7.86 3.97 -1.61
N LEU A 83 -7.19 2.82 -1.58
CA LEU A 83 -6.93 2.05 -0.35
C LEU A 83 -5.43 1.89 -0.12
N ALA A 84 -5.02 1.94 1.15
CA ALA A 84 -3.72 1.48 1.60
C ALA A 84 -3.71 -0.04 1.70
N TYR A 85 -2.62 -0.67 1.23
CA TYR A 85 -2.52 -2.12 1.16
C TYR A 85 -1.08 -2.62 1.27
N THR A 86 -0.90 -3.54 2.21
CA THR A 86 0.26 -4.42 2.29
C THR A 86 -0.20 -5.84 1.99
N PRO A 87 0.40 -6.54 0.99
CA PRO A 87 0.11 -7.95 0.79
C PRO A 87 0.45 -8.77 2.04
N ASP A 88 -0.46 -9.64 2.47
CA ASP A 88 -0.29 -10.43 3.68
C ASP A 88 1.04 -11.21 3.70
N ASN A 89 1.65 -11.32 4.88
CA ASN A 89 2.92 -11.99 5.11
C ASN A 89 4.10 -11.47 4.26
N SER A 90 4.12 -10.17 3.93
CA SER A 90 5.20 -9.55 3.16
C SER A 90 6.37 -9.00 4.00
N GLN A 91 6.49 -9.45 5.24
CA GLN A 91 7.56 -9.02 6.16
C GLN A 91 8.81 -9.90 6.02
N LEU A 92 9.97 -9.25 5.97
CA LEU A 92 11.26 -9.92 6.09
C LEU A 92 11.44 -10.49 7.51
N PRO A 93 12.23 -11.57 7.68
CA PRO A 93 12.87 -12.36 6.63
C PRO A 93 11.98 -13.45 6.03
N ASN A 94 10.73 -13.58 6.49
CA ASN A 94 9.89 -14.74 6.19
C ASN A 94 9.36 -14.75 4.76
N CYS A 95 8.90 -13.60 4.24
CA CYS A 95 8.30 -13.46 2.92
C CYS A 95 7.30 -14.60 2.60
N GLY A 96 6.29 -14.75 3.47
CA GLY A 96 5.24 -15.78 3.33
C GLY A 96 4.12 -15.41 2.36
N ASN A 97 4.18 -14.24 1.73
CA ASN A 97 3.20 -13.77 0.77
C ASN A 97 3.06 -14.71 -0.44
N SER A 98 1.90 -14.68 -1.09
CA SER A 98 1.63 -15.52 -2.25
C SER A 98 0.77 -14.82 -3.28
N LEU A 99 1.03 -15.10 -4.57
CA LEU A 99 0.23 -14.53 -5.66
C LEU A 99 -1.25 -14.93 -5.54
N ALA A 100 -1.57 -16.12 -5.02
CA ALA A 100 -2.95 -16.55 -4.83
C ALA A 100 -3.69 -15.69 -3.80
N ALA A 101 -3.02 -15.31 -2.70
CA ALA A 101 -3.56 -14.36 -1.72
C ALA A 101 -3.77 -12.97 -2.34
N VAL A 102 -2.76 -12.46 -3.05
CA VAL A 102 -2.83 -11.12 -3.68
C VAL A 102 -3.90 -11.06 -4.76
N ILE A 103 -4.13 -12.15 -5.52
CA ILE A 103 -5.25 -12.21 -6.48
C ILE A 103 -6.59 -12.08 -5.77
N GLU A 104 -6.80 -12.80 -4.67
CA GLU A 104 -8.04 -12.73 -3.90
C GLU A 104 -8.25 -11.33 -3.30
N ASP A 105 -7.20 -10.73 -2.73
CA ASP A 105 -7.24 -9.36 -2.21
C ASP A 105 -7.57 -8.35 -3.32
N ILE A 106 -6.94 -8.42 -4.49
CA ILE A 106 -7.20 -7.50 -5.62
C ILE A 106 -8.63 -7.64 -6.16
N GLN A 107 -9.21 -8.85 -6.12
CA GLN A 107 -10.63 -9.04 -6.47
C GLN A 107 -11.56 -8.30 -5.50
N LEU A 108 -11.25 -8.29 -4.20
CA LEU A 108 -12.01 -7.53 -3.21
C LEU A 108 -11.77 -6.02 -3.35
N ILE A 109 -10.51 -5.59 -3.36
CA ILE A 109 -10.08 -4.18 -3.45
C ILE A 109 -10.67 -3.51 -4.69
N SER A 110 -10.66 -4.19 -5.85
CA SER A 110 -11.18 -3.62 -7.10
C SER A 110 -12.68 -3.28 -7.05
N GLN A 111 -13.42 -3.82 -6.08
CA GLN A 111 -14.84 -3.50 -5.87
C GLN A 111 -15.04 -2.32 -4.93
N LEU A 112 -13.97 -1.86 -4.25
CA LEU A 112 -13.96 -0.75 -3.30
C LEU A 112 -13.33 0.51 -3.88
N THR A 113 -12.39 0.34 -4.81
CA THR A 113 -11.66 1.45 -5.42
C THR A 113 -11.00 1.02 -6.74
N THR A 114 -10.46 2.01 -7.46
CA THR A 114 -9.57 1.82 -8.62
C THR A 114 -8.12 2.22 -8.31
N ARG A 115 -7.79 2.58 -7.06
CA ARG A 115 -6.45 3.06 -6.70
C ARG A 115 -5.92 2.36 -5.45
N LEU A 116 -4.64 2.03 -5.48
CA LEU A 116 -3.98 1.26 -4.43
C LEU A 116 -2.66 1.91 -4.06
N ARG A 117 -2.38 2.06 -2.76
CA ARG A 117 -1.08 2.49 -2.26
C ARG A 117 -0.38 1.31 -1.59
N LEU A 118 0.88 1.06 -1.96
CA LEU A 118 1.76 0.09 -1.29
C LEU A 118 2.73 0.80 -0.32
N TYR A 119 3.42 0.01 0.50
CA TYR A 119 4.35 0.49 1.53
C TYR A 119 5.82 0.16 1.29
N GLY A 120 6.09 -0.90 0.53
CA GLY A 120 7.44 -1.28 0.14
C GLY A 120 7.44 -2.26 -1.03
N ALA A 121 8.64 -2.69 -1.41
CA ALA A 121 8.85 -3.64 -2.50
C ALA A 121 9.49 -4.95 -2.05
N ASP A 122 9.79 -5.09 -0.75
CA ASP A 122 10.27 -6.36 -0.21
C ASP A 122 9.30 -7.50 -0.43
N CYS A 123 9.84 -8.72 -0.46
CA CYS A 123 9.06 -9.91 -0.80
C CYS A 123 8.32 -9.81 -2.16
N ASN A 124 8.85 -9.03 -3.10
CA ASN A 124 8.30 -8.81 -4.45
C ASN A 124 6.88 -8.26 -4.48
N GLN A 125 6.46 -7.52 -3.45
CA GLN A 125 5.10 -6.96 -3.31
C GLN A 125 4.62 -6.26 -4.60
N SER A 126 5.43 -5.35 -5.16
CA SER A 126 5.08 -4.63 -6.39
C SER A 126 4.79 -5.56 -7.57
N ALA A 127 5.59 -6.62 -7.75
CA ALA A 127 5.42 -7.57 -8.84
C ALA A 127 4.19 -8.46 -8.64
N LEU A 128 3.91 -8.88 -7.40
CA LEU A 128 2.73 -9.68 -7.07
C LEU A 128 1.44 -8.91 -7.34
N VAL A 129 1.39 -7.64 -6.94
CA VAL A 129 0.23 -6.77 -7.15
C VAL A 129 -0.02 -6.54 -8.64
N LEU A 130 1.02 -6.18 -9.41
CA LEU A 130 0.86 -5.96 -10.85
C LEU A 130 0.47 -7.23 -11.62
N GLU A 131 0.98 -8.41 -11.23
CA GLU A 131 0.55 -9.67 -11.80
C GLU A 131 -0.91 -10.01 -11.43
N ALA A 132 -1.32 -9.75 -10.19
CA ALA A 132 -2.70 -9.95 -9.76
C ALA A 132 -3.68 -9.05 -10.54
N ILE A 133 -3.35 -7.76 -10.72
CA ILE A 133 -4.13 -6.82 -11.54
C ILE A 133 -4.27 -7.34 -12.97
N LYS A 134 -3.15 -7.79 -13.57
CA LYS A 134 -3.15 -8.37 -14.93
C LYS A 134 -4.02 -9.63 -15.04
N GLN A 135 -3.96 -10.54 -14.08
CA GLN A 135 -4.73 -11.79 -14.14
C GLN A 135 -6.23 -11.57 -13.89
N THR A 136 -6.58 -10.66 -12.99
CA THR A 136 -7.96 -10.31 -12.67
C THR A 136 -8.58 -9.36 -13.70
N LYS A 137 -7.75 -8.69 -14.52
CA LYS A 137 -8.15 -7.73 -15.56
C LYS A 137 -9.00 -6.57 -15.00
N VAL A 138 -8.74 -6.20 -13.75
CA VAL A 138 -9.41 -5.08 -13.09
C VAL A 138 -8.76 -3.76 -13.48
N ASN A 139 -9.53 -2.68 -13.42
CA ASN A 139 -9.00 -1.34 -13.63
C ASN A 139 -8.50 -0.76 -12.29
N VAL A 140 -7.36 -1.26 -11.81
CA VAL A 140 -6.70 -0.77 -10.60
C VAL A 140 -5.34 -0.19 -10.96
N THR A 141 -5.04 1.00 -10.45
CA THR A 141 -3.74 1.66 -10.56
C THR A 141 -3.03 1.64 -9.21
N ALA A 142 -1.78 1.20 -9.18
CA ALA A 142 -0.99 1.09 -7.95
C ALA A 142 0.10 2.18 -7.86
N TRP A 143 0.21 2.81 -6.70
CA TRP A 143 1.39 3.56 -6.27
C TRP A 143 2.33 2.57 -5.61
N LEU A 144 3.42 2.26 -6.32
CA LEU A 144 4.46 1.36 -5.83
C LEU A 144 5.30 2.11 -4.79
N ALA A 145 5.95 1.39 -3.89
CA ALA A 145 6.67 2.02 -2.79
C ALA A 145 8.04 1.39 -2.54
N VAL A 146 8.95 2.21 -2.05
CA VAL A 146 10.27 1.83 -1.56
C VAL A 146 10.36 2.27 -0.11
N TYR A 147 10.44 1.29 0.80
CA TYR A 147 10.61 1.52 2.24
C TYR A 147 12.09 1.63 2.57
N ASN A 148 12.67 2.83 2.45
CA ASN A 148 14.05 3.08 2.86
C ASN A 148 14.13 3.54 4.31
N VAL A 149 15.19 3.15 5.01
CA VAL A 149 15.49 3.59 6.38
C VAL A 149 16.79 4.38 6.41
N PRO A 150 16.91 5.41 7.26
CA PRO A 150 18.06 6.32 7.24
C PRO A 150 19.39 5.67 7.62
N THR A 151 19.34 4.53 8.32
CA THR A 151 20.51 3.83 8.85
C THR A 151 21.02 2.73 7.93
N ASN A 152 20.35 2.44 6.81
CA ASN A 152 20.70 1.34 5.93
C ASN A 152 20.40 1.65 4.45
N ALA A 153 21.43 2.05 3.70
CA ALA A 153 21.32 2.31 2.26
C ALA A 153 20.90 1.07 1.44
N THR A 154 21.24 -0.15 1.90
CA THR A 154 20.89 -1.39 1.21
C THR A 154 19.39 -1.59 1.08
N ALA A 155 18.61 -1.17 2.08
CA ALA A 155 17.15 -1.29 2.05
C ALA A 155 16.55 -0.53 0.86
N TYR A 156 17.04 0.69 0.59
CA TYR A 156 16.65 1.46 -0.57
C TYR A 156 17.04 0.76 -1.88
N GLU A 157 18.31 0.38 -2.03
CA GLU A 157 18.81 -0.18 -3.30
C GLU A 157 18.09 -1.47 -3.67
N GLU A 158 17.89 -2.38 -2.72
CA GLU A 158 17.23 -3.66 -2.96
C GLU A 158 15.75 -3.50 -3.31
N GLN A 159 15.03 -2.57 -2.67
CA GLN A 159 13.62 -2.34 -2.97
C GLN A 159 13.44 -1.53 -4.26
N ARG A 160 14.29 -0.52 -4.51
CA ARG A 160 14.33 0.20 -5.79
C ARG A 160 14.47 -0.78 -6.95
N ASP A 161 15.43 -1.70 -6.88
CA ASP A 161 15.68 -2.64 -7.97
C ASP A 161 14.47 -3.57 -8.21
N LYS A 162 13.79 -4.01 -7.14
CA LYS A 162 12.53 -4.78 -7.25
C LYS A 162 11.40 -3.98 -7.91
N VAL A 163 11.24 -2.70 -7.57
CA VAL A 163 10.26 -1.82 -8.23
C VAL A 163 10.58 -1.66 -9.72
N LEU A 164 11.84 -1.38 -10.05
CA LEU A 164 12.27 -1.23 -11.44
C LEU A 164 12.07 -2.51 -12.25
N ASP A 165 12.33 -3.68 -11.65
CA ASP A 165 12.11 -4.97 -12.31
C ASP A 165 10.63 -5.28 -12.52
N ALA A 166 9.77 -4.90 -11.56
CA ALA A 166 8.32 -4.98 -11.75
C ALA A 166 7.86 -4.09 -12.91
N ILE A 167 8.31 -2.83 -12.98
CA ILE A 167 7.97 -1.90 -14.07
C ILE A 167 8.46 -2.41 -15.43
N LYS A 168 9.69 -2.94 -15.52
CA LYS A 168 10.20 -3.56 -16.76
C LYS A 168 9.35 -4.74 -17.22
N THR A 169 8.79 -5.50 -16.28
CA THR A 169 8.02 -6.72 -16.56
C THR A 169 6.58 -6.41 -16.98
N TYR A 170 5.93 -5.48 -16.28
CA TYR A 170 4.49 -5.21 -16.42
C TYR A 170 4.16 -3.94 -17.20
N GLY A 171 5.15 -3.08 -17.46
CA GLY A 171 4.95 -1.76 -18.03
C GLY A 171 4.42 -0.76 -17.00
N THR A 172 3.87 0.35 -17.49
CA THR A 172 3.46 1.50 -16.66
C THR A 172 1.96 1.71 -16.62
N ASP A 173 1.16 0.96 -17.37
CA ASP A 173 -0.28 1.20 -17.56
C ASP A 173 -1.08 1.18 -16.24
N HIS A 174 -0.64 0.36 -15.28
CA HIS A 174 -1.26 0.23 -13.95
C HIS A 174 -0.39 0.82 -12.82
N VAL A 175 0.54 1.72 -13.15
CA VAL A 175 1.44 2.36 -12.17
C VAL A 175 1.14 3.85 -12.11
N GLY A 176 0.61 4.30 -10.96
CA GLY A 176 0.24 5.70 -10.72
C GLY A 176 1.42 6.58 -10.31
N GLY A 177 2.42 5.97 -9.68
CA GLY A 177 3.62 6.63 -9.20
C GLY A 177 4.50 5.67 -8.41
N VAL A 178 5.68 6.17 -8.01
CA VAL A 178 6.52 5.49 -7.03
C VAL A 178 6.79 6.41 -5.84
N SER A 179 6.37 6.00 -4.64
CA SER A 179 6.76 6.66 -3.39
C SER A 179 8.10 6.12 -2.90
N VAL A 180 9.01 7.02 -2.54
CA VAL A 180 10.28 6.71 -1.89
C VAL A 180 10.21 7.27 -0.48
N GLY A 181 10.24 6.38 0.51
CA GLY A 181 10.06 6.72 1.92
C GLY A 181 8.62 6.63 2.38
N ASN A 182 8.46 6.25 3.65
CA ASN A 182 7.24 6.31 4.43
C ASN A 182 7.63 6.75 5.84
N GLU A 183 7.13 7.90 6.29
CA GLU A 183 7.43 8.48 7.61
C GLU A 183 8.94 8.66 7.87
N PHE A 184 9.71 8.86 6.80
CA PHE A 184 11.17 8.86 6.87
C PHE A 184 11.70 10.05 7.67
N ILE A 185 11.11 11.24 7.50
CA ILE A 185 11.53 12.45 8.24
C ILE A 185 11.11 12.33 9.70
N LEU A 186 9.88 11.87 9.99
CA LEU A 186 9.43 11.56 11.35
C LEU A 186 10.42 10.62 12.05
N ASP A 187 10.72 9.47 11.44
CA ASP A 187 11.62 8.46 12.01
C ASP A 187 13.04 9.01 12.19
N TYR A 188 13.55 9.73 11.19
CA TYR A 188 14.88 10.34 11.26
C TYR A 188 14.96 11.33 12.42
N MET A 189 13.99 12.22 12.56
CA MET A 189 13.96 13.21 13.63
C MET A 189 13.85 12.54 15.00
N GLY A 190 12.96 11.56 15.16
CA GLY A 190 12.82 10.80 16.40
C GLY A 190 14.13 10.11 16.82
N ALA A 191 14.85 9.52 15.86
CA ALA A 191 16.11 8.84 16.12
C ALA A 191 17.30 9.79 16.38
N ASN A 192 17.23 11.05 15.94
CA ASN A 192 18.34 12.00 15.98
C ASN A 192 18.07 13.21 16.90
N GLY A 193 17.08 13.11 17.80
CA GLY A 193 16.77 14.15 18.78
C GLY A 193 16.18 15.43 18.17
N GLY A 194 15.47 15.30 17.05
CA GLY A 194 14.68 16.37 16.45
C GLY A 194 13.44 16.72 17.26
N GLY A 195 12.89 17.91 17.00
CA GLY A 195 11.66 18.39 17.62
C GLY A 195 10.42 18.15 16.75
N THR A 196 9.51 19.12 16.78
CA THR A 196 8.28 19.14 15.99
C THR A 196 8.40 19.99 14.72
N ASP A 197 9.57 20.56 14.46
CA ASP A 197 9.82 21.39 13.27
C ASP A 197 10.64 20.58 12.25
N PRO A 198 10.00 19.99 11.22
CA PRO A 198 10.69 19.20 10.21
C PRO A 198 11.61 20.02 9.31
N ASN A 199 11.57 21.35 9.40
CA ASN A 199 12.42 22.27 8.64
C ASN A 199 13.63 22.77 9.46
N ASP A 200 13.87 22.20 10.65
CA ASP A 200 15.07 22.47 11.44
C ASP A 200 16.32 21.77 10.87
N ALA A 201 17.48 21.97 11.54
CA ALA A 201 18.74 21.40 11.09
C ALA A 201 18.79 19.85 11.14
N VAL A 202 18.00 19.21 12.01
CA VAL A 202 17.89 17.75 12.09
C VAL A 202 16.99 17.24 10.97
N GLY A 203 15.83 17.87 10.76
CA GLY A 203 14.94 17.57 9.64
C GLY A 203 15.64 17.72 8.29
N ASP A 204 16.42 18.79 8.11
CA ASP A 204 17.24 19.03 6.92
C ASP A 204 18.31 17.96 6.66
N ALA A 205 18.88 17.38 7.72
CA ALA A 205 19.83 16.30 7.61
C ALA A 205 19.15 15.01 7.11
N GLY A 206 17.95 14.70 7.61
CA GLY A 206 17.12 13.61 7.12
C GLY A 206 16.68 13.84 5.67
N ALA A 207 16.21 15.04 5.35
CA ALA A 207 15.81 15.47 4.01
C ALA A 207 16.92 15.24 2.98
N THR A 208 18.17 15.55 3.33
CA THR A 208 19.33 15.33 2.44
C THR A 208 19.47 13.87 2.03
N LEU A 209 19.26 12.92 2.96
CA LEU A 209 19.34 11.50 2.67
C LEU A 209 18.17 11.03 1.79
N LEU A 210 16.96 11.49 2.11
CA LEU A 210 15.76 11.10 1.37
C LEU A 210 15.76 11.66 -0.06
N ILE A 211 16.15 12.93 -0.24
CA ILE A 211 16.27 13.59 -1.56
C ILE A 211 17.27 12.84 -2.44
N SER A 212 18.36 12.31 -1.88
CA SER A 212 19.31 11.48 -2.64
C SER A 212 18.63 10.24 -3.22
N ASN A 213 17.81 9.54 -2.42
CA ASN A 213 17.08 8.36 -2.85
C ASN A 213 15.98 8.70 -3.89
N ILE A 214 15.22 9.79 -3.66
CA ILE A 214 14.23 10.29 -4.62
C ILE A 214 14.88 10.63 -5.97
N THR A 215 16.02 11.33 -5.92
CA THR A 215 16.77 11.73 -7.12
C THR A 215 17.31 10.52 -7.89
N ASP A 216 17.82 9.51 -7.18
CA ASP A 216 18.26 8.27 -7.82
C ASP A 216 17.07 7.56 -8.46
N MET A 217 15.92 7.41 -7.80
CA MET A 217 14.76 6.74 -8.38
C MET A 217 14.26 7.44 -9.66
N LYS A 218 14.14 8.78 -9.63
CA LYS A 218 13.84 9.59 -10.82
C LYS A 218 14.85 9.35 -11.95
N THR A 219 16.13 9.26 -11.61
CA THR A 219 17.22 9.00 -12.58
C THR A 219 17.12 7.59 -13.18
N GLN A 220 16.87 6.56 -12.37
CA GLN A 220 16.75 5.20 -12.86
C GLN A 220 15.54 5.05 -13.79
N LEU A 221 14.37 5.56 -13.40
CA LEU A 221 13.15 5.51 -14.22
C LEU A 221 13.35 6.23 -15.56
N SER A 222 13.88 7.44 -15.54
CA SER A 222 14.15 8.20 -16.78
C SER A 222 15.20 7.53 -17.67
N SER A 223 16.23 6.91 -17.10
CA SER A 223 17.25 6.16 -17.86
C SER A 223 16.68 4.93 -18.58
N LEU A 224 15.60 4.35 -18.06
CA LEU A 224 14.85 3.26 -18.67
C LEU A 224 13.80 3.75 -19.67
N GLY A 225 13.63 5.08 -19.82
CA GLY A 225 12.66 5.68 -20.73
C GLY A 225 11.24 5.77 -20.16
N TYR A 226 11.07 5.65 -18.84
CA TYR A 226 9.78 5.78 -18.17
C TYR A 226 9.58 7.21 -17.64
N SER A 227 8.34 7.71 -17.76
CA SER A 227 7.90 9.00 -17.23
C SER A 227 6.84 8.78 -16.16
N ILE A 228 7.23 8.14 -15.06
CA ILE A 228 6.37 7.85 -13.90
C ILE A 228 6.69 8.89 -12.82
N PRO A 229 5.68 9.52 -12.19
CA PRO A 229 5.93 10.49 -11.13
C PRO A 229 6.55 9.79 -9.90
N VAL A 230 7.48 10.47 -9.24
CA VAL A 230 8.14 9.99 -8.02
C VAL A 230 7.82 10.93 -6.87
N GLY A 231 7.29 10.34 -5.81
CA GLY A 231 6.85 11.04 -4.63
C GLY A 231 7.45 10.50 -3.34
N THR A 232 6.89 10.92 -2.22
CA THR A 232 7.20 10.41 -0.89
C THR A 232 5.94 10.36 -0.02
N SER A 233 6.01 9.69 1.12
CA SER A 233 4.98 9.72 2.15
C SER A 233 5.61 10.02 3.50
N ASP A 234 4.95 10.84 4.30
CA ASP A 234 5.38 11.12 5.67
C ASP A 234 4.18 11.38 6.58
N ALA A 235 4.42 11.42 7.89
CA ALA A 235 3.42 11.90 8.83
C ALA A 235 3.11 13.35 8.48
N GLY A 236 1.82 13.72 8.47
CA GLY A 236 1.42 15.02 7.92
C GLY A 236 2.07 16.23 8.61
N ALA A 237 2.46 16.09 9.88
CA ALA A 237 3.16 17.15 10.62
C ALA A 237 4.69 17.20 10.39
N TYR A 238 5.25 16.25 9.64
CA TYR A 238 6.69 16.01 9.53
C TYR A 238 7.24 16.16 8.10
N PHE A 239 6.47 16.75 7.18
CA PHE A 239 7.02 17.09 5.86
C PHE A 239 8.10 18.17 5.95
N ASN A 240 9.27 17.88 5.39
CA ASN A 240 10.32 18.88 5.16
C ASN A 240 10.14 19.53 3.79
N ASP A 241 10.25 20.87 3.72
CA ASP A 241 9.99 21.66 2.53
C ASP A 241 10.95 21.30 1.38
N LYS A 242 12.22 21.00 1.69
CA LYS A 242 13.21 20.62 0.66
C LYS A 242 12.90 19.27 0.04
N VAL A 243 12.32 18.36 0.83
CA VAL A 243 11.81 17.08 0.31
C VAL A 243 10.63 17.34 -0.60
N LEU A 244 9.66 18.14 -0.15
CA LEU A 244 8.49 18.50 -0.95
C LEU A 244 8.87 19.20 -2.27
N GLU A 245 9.90 20.05 -2.27
CA GLU A 245 10.44 20.68 -3.48
C GLU A 245 11.14 19.71 -4.45
N SER A 246 11.46 18.50 -3.99
CA SER A 246 12.19 17.49 -4.76
C SER A 246 11.30 16.40 -5.37
N VAL A 247 10.01 16.37 -5.04
CA VAL A 247 9.05 15.33 -5.46
C VAL A 247 8.05 15.84 -6.49
N ASP A 248 7.41 14.91 -7.19
CA ASP A 248 6.29 15.18 -8.10
C ASP A 248 4.94 15.11 -7.36
N PHE A 249 4.84 14.25 -6.35
CA PHE A 249 3.69 14.15 -5.45
C PHE A 249 4.11 13.84 -4.00
N ALA A 250 3.22 14.10 -3.04
CA ALA A 250 3.37 13.73 -1.65
C ALA A 250 2.09 13.06 -1.11
N LEU A 251 2.26 12.13 -0.16
CA LEU A 251 1.19 11.38 0.48
C LEU A 251 1.22 11.63 2.00
N SER A 252 0.24 12.35 2.53
CA SER A 252 0.20 12.74 3.94
C SER A 252 -0.49 11.70 4.82
N ASN A 253 0.21 11.13 5.79
CA ASN A 253 -0.42 10.25 6.78
C ASN A 253 -1.12 11.13 7.83
N VAL A 254 -2.47 11.12 7.82
CA VAL A 254 -3.32 11.99 8.65
C VAL A 254 -4.33 11.13 9.42
N HIS A 255 -4.00 10.86 10.68
CA HIS A 255 -4.80 10.04 11.57
C HIS A 255 -5.31 10.87 12.75
N SER A 256 -6.59 11.26 12.70
CA SER A 256 -7.25 12.00 13.79
C SER A 256 -7.25 11.22 15.12
N TRP A 257 -7.17 9.88 15.06
CA TRP A 257 -7.14 9.03 16.25
C TRP A 257 -5.95 9.35 17.16
N PHE A 258 -4.73 9.41 16.59
CA PHE A 258 -3.48 9.78 17.30
C PHE A 258 -3.41 11.27 17.67
N ALA A 259 -4.35 12.09 17.17
CA ALA A 259 -4.44 13.50 17.48
C ALA A 259 -5.39 13.79 18.67
N ASN A 260 -5.84 12.75 19.39
CA ASN A 260 -6.71 12.89 20.56
C ASN A 260 -8.05 13.60 20.21
N VAL A 261 -8.62 13.27 19.04
CA VAL A 261 -9.85 13.84 18.48
C VAL A 261 -11.01 12.87 18.61
N SER A 262 -12.15 13.32 19.15
CA SER A 262 -13.36 12.49 19.24
C SER A 262 -13.88 12.12 17.86
N ILE A 263 -14.54 10.96 17.74
CA ILE A 263 -15.12 10.50 16.47
C ILE A 263 -16.03 11.54 15.79
N ASP A 264 -16.83 12.28 16.56
CA ASP A 264 -17.74 13.32 16.05
C ASP A 264 -17.04 14.49 15.32
N GLN A 265 -15.72 14.64 15.51
CA GLN A 265 -14.91 15.72 14.93
C GLN A 265 -13.84 15.18 13.97
N ALA A 266 -13.64 13.87 13.93
CA ALA A 266 -12.52 13.21 13.29
C ALA A 266 -12.40 13.55 11.79
N ALA A 267 -13.48 13.37 11.03
CA ALA A 267 -13.48 13.63 9.59
C ALA A 267 -13.19 15.10 9.25
N SER A 268 -13.81 16.04 9.97
CA SER A 268 -13.57 17.47 9.79
C SER A 268 -12.14 17.86 10.18
N TRP A 269 -11.62 17.30 11.27
CA TRP A 269 -10.25 17.56 11.70
C TRP A 269 -9.24 17.07 10.67
N THR A 270 -9.40 15.84 10.16
CA THR A 270 -8.54 15.28 9.11
C THR A 270 -8.50 16.18 7.89
N TYR A 271 -9.66 16.66 7.44
CA TYR A 271 -9.75 17.57 6.30
C TYR A 271 -9.06 18.91 6.57
N THR A 272 -9.37 19.56 7.70
CA THR A 272 -8.79 20.87 8.04
C THR A 272 -7.28 20.79 8.20
N PHE A 273 -6.78 19.77 8.91
CA PHE A 273 -5.34 19.54 9.05
C PHE A 273 -4.68 19.35 7.68
N PHE A 274 -5.25 18.50 6.82
CA PHE A 274 -4.66 18.27 5.50
C PHE A 274 -4.63 19.54 4.63
N GLU A 275 -5.70 20.32 4.60
CA GLU A 275 -5.72 21.56 3.82
C GLU A 275 -4.71 22.60 4.36
N ASP A 276 -4.76 22.86 5.68
CA ASP A 276 -4.00 23.95 6.31
C ASP A 276 -2.50 23.62 6.42
N ASP A 277 -2.16 22.39 6.82
CA ASP A 277 -0.78 21.99 7.14
C ASP A 277 -0.05 21.33 5.96
N ASN A 278 -0.77 20.86 4.93
CA ASN A 278 -0.16 20.13 3.83
C ASN A 278 -0.41 20.79 2.47
N VAL A 279 -1.67 20.96 2.09
CA VAL A 279 -2.03 21.51 0.78
C VAL A 279 -1.57 22.97 0.66
N ASP A 280 -1.83 23.80 1.65
CA ASP A 280 -1.44 25.22 1.61
C ASP A 280 0.08 25.42 1.68
N VAL A 281 0.80 24.55 2.38
CA VAL A 281 2.28 24.52 2.34
C VAL A 281 2.75 24.20 0.91
N ALA A 282 2.26 23.11 0.31
CA ALA A 282 2.66 22.70 -1.04
C ALA A 282 2.36 23.75 -2.12
N LYS A 283 1.22 24.46 -2.03
CA LYS A 283 0.87 25.56 -2.96
C LYS A 283 1.88 26.71 -2.95
N ASN A 284 2.55 26.93 -1.82
CA ASN A 284 3.55 27.99 -1.66
C ASN A 284 4.95 27.58 -2.13
N LEU A 285 5.18 26.29 -2.42
CA LEU A 285 6.44 25.79 -2.93
C LEU A 285 6.60 26.07 -4.44
N SER A 286 7.86 26.04 -4.89
CA SER A 286 8.21 26.38 -6.26
C SER A 286 7.67 25.38 -7.29
N ASN A 287 7.74 24.09 -6.97
CA ASN A 287 7.28 22.97 -7.81
C ASN A 287 5.80 22.63 -7.67
N LYS A 288 5.13 23.01 -6.57
CA LYS A 288 3.72 22.71 -6.27
C LYS A 288 3.39 21.22 -6.49
N PRO A 289 3.99 20.31 -5.69
CA PRO A 289 3.77 18.89 -5.86
C PRO A 289 2.30 18.54 -5.67
N ASP A 290 1.80 17.53 -6.39
CA ASP A 290 0.46 17.00 -6.15
C ASP A 290 0.40 16.43 -4.72
N PHE A 291 -0.68 16.66 -3.99
CA PHE A 291 -0.82 16.22 -2.61
C PHE A 291 -2.11 15.44 -2.41
N ALA A 292 -1.99 14.27 -1.79
CA ALA A 292 -3.12 13.46 -1.33
C ALA A 292 -2.90 13.05 0.13
N ILE A 293 -3.98 12.66 0.80
CA ILE A 293 -3.90 11.97 2.09
C ILE A 293 -3.40 10.55 1.81
N GLY A 294 -2.19 10.25 2.25
CA GLY A 294 -1.58 8.94 2.15
C GLY A 294 -2.27 7.90 3.02
N GLU A 295 -2.70 8.30 4.21
CA GLU A 295 -3.39 7.42 5.16
C GLU A 295 -4.40 8.21 5.96
N THR A 296 -5.58 7.62 6.12
CA THR A 296 -6.52 8.01 7.16
C THR A 296 -7.51 6.89 7.39
N GLY A 297 -7.98 6.72 8.61
CA GLY A 297 -8.89 5.65 8.96
C GLY A 297 -9.28 5.72 10.43
N TRP A 298 -9.82 4.62 10.93
CA TRP A 298 -10.16 4.50 12.34
C TRP A 298 -10.00 3.05 12.82
N PRO A 299 -9.27 2.81 13.91
CA PRO A 299 -9.05 1.45 14.41
C PRO A 299 -10.32 0.89 15.05
N THR A 300 -10.47 -0.42 15.00
CA THR A 300 -11.67 -1.10 15.48
C THR A 300 -11.48 -1.87 16.78
N ASN A 301 -10.24 -2.07 17.20
CA ASN A 301 -9.89 -2.81 18.41
C ASN A 301 -8.43 -2.51 18.81
N SER A 302 -7.97 -3.12 19.89
CA SER A 302 -6.60 -3.04 20.37
C SER A 302 -6.12 -4.38 20.96
N THR A 303 -4.80 -4.56 21.11
CA THR A 303 -4.24 -5.77 21.76
C THR A 303 -4.49 -5.79 23.27
N THR A 304 -4.79 -4.64 23.88
CA THR A 304 -5.14 -4.52 25.30
C THR A 304 -6.22 -3.46 25.50
N GLU A 305 -7.09 -3.68 26.49
CA GLU A 305 -8.15 -2.72 26.86
C GLU A 305 -7.61 -1.30 27.11
N ALA A 306 -6.44 -1.18 27.73
CA ALA A 306 -5.82 0.11 28.04
C ALA A 306 -5.39 0.90 26.79
N ALA A 307 -5.17 0.21 25.67
CA ALA A 307 -4.81 0.82 24.39
C ALA A 307 -6.02 1.00 23.47
N MET A 308 -7.25 0.73 23.94
CA MET A 308 -8.46 0.88 23.13
C MET A 308 -8.81 2.34 22.87
N SER A 309 -8.22 3.27 23.61
CA SER A 309 -8.48 4.70 23.45
C SER A 309 -7.23 5.57 23.57
N ASP A 310 -7.16 6.61 22.77
CA ASP A 310 -6.29 7.77 22.97
C ASP A 310 -7.15 9.01 23.28
N GLY A 311 -7.29 9.31 24.58
CA GLY A 311 -8.28 10.23 25.12
C GLY A 311 -9.70 9.99 24.59
N PRO A 312 -10.32 10.90 23.81
CA PRO A 312 -11.67 10.72 23.29
C PRO A 312 -11.72 9.82 22.05
N SER A 313 -10.58 9.44 21.47
CA SER A 313 -10.48 8.57 20.30
C SER A 313 -10.65 7.12 20.72
N ILE A 314 -11.86 6.55 20.60
CA ILE A 314 -12.13 5.15 21.00
C ILE A 314 -12.11 4.24 19.77
N ALA A 315 -11.31 3.17 19.79
CA ALA A 315 -11.30 2.15 18.75
C ALA A 315 -12.56 1.28 18.81
N SER A 316 -13.35 1.25 17.74
CA SER A 316 -14.55 0.39 17.60
C SER A 316 -15.03 0.34 16.16
N GLU A 317 -15.75 -0.73 15.78
CA GLU A 317 -16.41 -0.81 14.46
C GLU A 317 -17.47 0.28 14.28
N ASP A 318 -18.20 0.66 15.34
CA ASP A 318 -19.19 1.76 15.29
C ASP A 318 -18.52 3.11 14.97
N ASN A 319 -17.34 3.36 15.53
CA ASN A 319 -16.59 4.59 15.24
C ASN A 319 -15.94 4.52 13.85
N LEU A 320 -15.46 3.36 13.40
CA LEU A 320 -15.06 3.18 12.00
C LEU A 320 -16.21 3.49 11.03
N GLN A 321 -17.42 2.99 11.31
CA GLN A 321 -18.60 3.29 10.51
C GLN A 321 -18.91 4.80 10.49
N THR A 322 -18.84 5.44 11.65
CA THR A 322 -19.06 6.89 11.76
C THR A 322 -18.03 7.68 10.95
N PHE A 323 -16.74 7.33 11.08
CA PHE A 323 -15.67 7.97 10.32
C PHE A 323 -15.88 7.82 8.81
N MET A 324 -16.22 6.62 8.33
CA MET A 324 -16.49 6.40 6.91
C MET A 324 -17.69 7.20 6.41
N ASN A 325 -18.77 7.27 7.19
CA ASN A 325 -19.97 8.02 6.82
C ASN A 325 -19.67 9.52 6.64
N ASP A 326 -18.83 10.06 7.52
CA ASP A 326 -18.55 11.50 7.56
C ASP A 326 -17.40 11.91 6.62
N PHE A 327 -16.44 11.02 6.37
CA PHE A 327 -15.24 11.32 5.59
C PHE A 327 -15.37 10.93 4.11
N VAL A 328 -15.74 9.68 3.80
CA VAL A 328 -15.54 9.08 2.46
C VAL A 328 -16.26 9.86 1.35
N CYS A 329 -17.58 10.02 1.46
CA CYS A 329 -18.34 10.70 0.41
C CYS A 329 -18.13 12.22 0.39
N GLY A 330 -17.88 12.83 1.56
CA GLY A 330 -17.52 14.25 1.65
C GLY A 330 -16.22 14.55 0.91
N SER A 331 -15.17 13.75 1.16
CA SER A 331 -13.88 13.82 0.49
C SER A 331 -13.96 13.52 -1.00
N ASN A 332 -14.81 12.58 -1.43
CA ASN A 332 -15.02 12.35 -2.86
C ASN A 332 -15.69 13.57 -3.53
N GLN A 333 -16.65 14.20 -2.86
CA GLN A 333 -17.41 15.33 -3.41
C GLN A 333 -16.58 16.61 -3.52
N ASN A 334 -15.72 16.87 -2.53
CA ASN A 334 -14.88 18.07 -2.53
C ASN A 334 -13.58 17.89 -3.35
N GLY A 335 -13.29 16.66 -3.79
CA GLY A 335 -12.12 16.34 -4.62
C GLY A 335 -10.85 16.06 -3.83
N THR A 336 -10.93 15.87 -2.51
CA THR A 336 -9.80 15.44 -1.69
C THR A 336 -9.41 14.02 -2.09
N GLU A 337 -8.17 13.86 -2.54
CA GLU A 337 -7.58 12.57 -2.87
C GLU A 337 -7.04 11.90 -1.60
N TYR A 338 -7.37 10.62 -1.36
CA TYR A 338 -6.94 9.90 -0.16
C TYR A 338 -6.81 8.39 -0.34
N PHE A 339 -5.90 7.75 0.39
CA PHE A 339 -5.87 6.30 0.55
C PHE A 339 -6.35 5.94 1.96
N PHE A 340 -7.48 5.25 2.03
CA PHE A 340 -8.05 4.83 3.32
C PHE A 340 -7.20 3.71 3.93
N PHE A 341 -6.86 3.86 5.21
CA PHE A 341 -6.05 2.93 5.99
C PHE A 341 -6.98 2.07 6.88
N GLU A 342 -7.17 0.79 6.59
CA GLU A 342 -6.58 0.03 5.47
C GLU A 342 -7.48 -1.08 4.94
N PHE A 343 -7.00 -1.86 3.95
CA PHE A 343 -7.78 -2.94 3.36
C PHE A 343 -8.21 -4.00 4.39
N ALA A 344 -7.28 -4.61 5.13
CA ALA A 344 -7.58 -5.69 6.07
C ALA A 344 -6.72 -5.57 7.32
N ASP A 345 -7.21 -6.08 8.45
CA ASP A 345 -6.44 -6.16 9.70
C ASP A 345 -5.15 -6.96 9.49
N GLU A 346 -4.03 -6.43 9.97
CA GLU A 346 -2.71 -7.03 9.78
C GLU A 346 -2.16 -7.64 11.07
N GLU A 347 -1.99 -8.98 11.09
CA GLU A 347 -1.49 -9.69 12.27
C GLU A 347 -0.07 -9.28 12.67
N TRP A 348 0.79 -9.03 11.69
CA TRP A 348 2.19 -8.68 11.95
C TRP A 348 2.31 -7.37 12.74
N GLN A 349 1.46 -6.38 12.46
CA GLN A 349 1.43 -5.11 13.20
C GLN A 349 1.02 -5.31 14.66
N ARG A 350 0.07 -6.23 14.93
CA ARG A 350 -0.31 -6.60 16.32
C ARG A 350 0.86 -7.19 17.09
N ILE A 351 1.67 -8.02 16.43
CA ILE A 351 2.80 -8.72 17.03
C ILE A 351 3.96 -7.75 17.28
N GLU A 352 4.24 -6.87 16.31
CA GLU A 352 5.40 -6.00 16.34
C GLU A 352 5.19 -4.75 17.20
N PHE A 353 4.04 -4.08 17.04
CA PHE A 353 3.78 -2.78 17.66
C PHE A 353 2.75 -2.86 18.80
N GLY A 354 1.80 -3.78 18.71
CA GLY A 354 0.70 -3.88 19.67
C GLY A 354 -0.29 -2.73 19.51
N GLY A 355 -0.91 -2.30 20.61
CA GLY A 355 -1.88 -1.20 20.58
C GLY A 355 -3.02 -1.44 19.60
N VAL A 356 -3.31 -0.43 18.78
CA VAL A 356 -4.36 -0.46 17.74
C VAL A 356 -3.83 -0.89 16.36
N GLU A 357 -2.52 -1.02 16.18
CA GLU A 357 -1.86 -1.04 14.86
C GLU A 357 -2.38 -2.13 13.93
N GLY A 358 -2.71 -3.33 14.42
CA GLY A 358 -3.24 -4.38 13.55
C GLY A 358 -4.76 -4.45 13.43
N TYR A 359 -5.49 -3.35 13.63
CA TYR A 359 -6.96 -3.32 13.69
C TYR A 359 -7.63 -2.21 12.84
N TRP A 360 -6.94 -1.69 11.83
CA TRP A 360 -7.43 -0.60 10.95
C TRP A 360 -8.19 -1.07 9.71
N GLY A 361 -8.28 -2.38 9.47
CA GLY A 361 -8.87 -2.91 8.25
C GLY A 361 -10.36 -2.62 8.09
N LEU A 362 -10.80 -2.49 6.84
CA LEU A 362 -12.22 -2.65 6.48
C LEU A 362 -12.65 -4.12 6.61
N PHE A 363 -11.70 -5.04 6.43
CA PHE A 363 -11.85 -6.48 6.59
C PHE A 363 -11.07 -6.97 7.81
N HIS A 364 -11.49 -8.09 8.38
CA HIS A 364 -10.66 -8.86 9.29
C HIS A 364 -9.47 -9.49 8.54
N ASP A 365 -8.48 -10.00 9.28
CA ASP A 365 -7.29 -10.66 8.74
C ASP A 365 -7.62 -11.88 7.83
N ASN A 366 -8.76 -12.52 8.06
CA ASN A 366 -9.29 -13.61 7.24
C ASN A 366 -10.08 -13.15 5.99
N ARG A 367 -10.04 -11.85 5.65
CA ARG A 367 -10.73 -11.22 4.50
C ARG A 367 -12.26 -11.26 4.57
N THR A 368 -12.84 -11.49 5.74
CA THR A 368 -14.28 -11.26 5.94
C THR A 368 -14.53 -9.78 6.23
N LEU A 369 -15.52 -9.19 5.56
CA LEU A 369 -15.90 -7.80 5.78
C LEU A 369 -16.37 -7.63 7.24
N LYS A 370 -15.94 -6.55 7.91
CA LYS A 370 -16.39 -6.21 9.26
C LYS A 370 -17.90 -5.90 9.27
N GLY A 371 -18.47 -5.67 10.46
CA GLY A 371 -19.88 -5.28 10.65
C GLY A 371 -20.24 -3.89 10.13
N ILE A 372 -19.62 -3.45 9.04
CA ILE A 372 -19.72 -2.13 8.43
C ILE A 372 -20.51 -2.18 7.12
N THR A 373 -21.03 -1.03 6.72
CA THR A 373 -21.64 -0.78 5.42
C THR A 373 -20.78 0.20 4.65
N ILE A 374 -20.31 -0.21 3.47
CA ILE A 374 -19.56 0.67 2.57
C ILE A 374 -20.50 1.80 2.11
N PRO A 375 -20.07 3.08 2.24
CA PRO A 375 -20.84 4.22 1.74
C PRO A 375 -21.20 4.06 0.25
N ASP A 376 -22.22 4.80 -0.23
CA ASP A 376 -22.64 4.74 -1.63
C ASP A 376 -22.48 6.10 -2.29
N CYS A 377 -21.28 6.27 -2.84
CA CYS A 377 -20.79 7.37 -3.65
C CYS A 377 -19.62 6.81 -4.48
#